data_AF-A0A359E5J6-F1
#
_entry.id   AF-A0A359E5J6-F1
#
_cell.length_a   1.000
_cell.length_b   1.000
_cell.length_c   1.000
_cell.angle_alpha   90.00
_cell.angle_beta   90.00
_cell.angle_gamma   90.00
#
_symmetry.space_group_name_H-M   'P 1'
#
loop_
_entity.id
_entity.type
_entity.pdbx_description
1 polymer ?
#
loop_
_entity_poly.entity_id
_entity_poly.type
_entity_poly.pdbx_seq_one_letter_code
_entity_poly.pdbx_strand_id
1 'polypeptide(L)'
;AQQNLKAHDFECVEDRSLSPLQELPEAVDIATIQIPKTLDLFKLYLQQASKSLKEDGVVLCSFMTKYFSPQMLSIAEEYFEEVDQSLARKKSRILTLKGKKKREEESFVEEIPFSFSEGNEENLKQYPGVFSSGSIDYATQFLIEHLSLSGEDQKVLDLASGNGVIARAAQIQKPEAEIHL
;
A
#
# COMPACT_ATOMS: atom_id res chain seq x y z
N ALA A 1 9.48 -0.39 15.09
CA ALA A 1 8.95 -0.21 16.47
C ALA A 1 9.89 -0.80 17.53
N GLN A 2 10.30 -2.06 17.41
CA GLN A 2 11.10 -2.78 18.42
C GLN A 2 12.42 -2.08 18.81
N GLN A 3 13.17 -1.53 17.85
CA GLN A 3 14.40 -0.77 18.17
C GLN A 3 14.11 0.47 19.02
N ASN A 4 13.03 1.21 18.74
CA ASN A 4 12.64 2.39 19.51
C ASN A 4 12.13 2.01 20.90
N LEU A 5 11.35 0.92 21.02
CA LEU A 5 10.88 0.40 22.31
C LEU A 5 12.08 0.05 23.20
N LYS A 6 13.05 -0.69 22.66
CA LYS A 6 14.30 -1.03 23.35
C LYS A 6 15.11 0.21 23.75
N ALA A 7 15.19 1.21 22.88
CA ALA A 7 15.93 2.44 23.15
C ALA A 7 15.31 3.31 24.26
N HIS A 8 14.05 3.07 24.61
CA HIS A 8 13.30 3.82 25.60
C HIS A 8 12.83 2.97 26.79
N ASP A 9 13.42 1.78 26.98
CA ASP A 9 13.11 0.84 28.07
C ASP A 9 11.61 0.51 28.19
N PHE A 10 10.91 0.47 27.07
CA PHE A 10 9.52 0.01 27.00
C PHE A 10 9.45 -1.45 26.57
N GLU A 11 8.71 -2.24 27.34
CA GLU A 11 8.31 -3.58 26.93
C GLU A 11 7.06 -3.53 26.06
N CYS A 12 7.06 -4.26 24.95
CA CYS A 12 5.85 -4.44 24.16
C CYS A 12 4.97 -5.48 24.84
N VAL A 13 3.84 -5.05 25.40
CA VAL A 13 2.92 -5.94 26.12
C VAL A 13 2.29 -6.95 25.15
N GLU A 14 1.91 -6.50 23.95
CA GLU A 14 1.49 -7.36 22.83
C GLU A 14 1.85 -6.69 21.49
N ASP A 15 2.84 -7.22 20.77
CA ASP A 15 3.17 -6.78 19.41
C ASP A 15 2.31 -7.56 18.41
N ARG A 16 1.20 -6.95 17.97
CA ARG A 16 0.37 -7.47 16.88
C ARG A 16 0.71 -6.75 15.58
N SER A 17 1.96 -6.87 15.14
CA SER A 17 2.38 -6.40 13.83
C SER A 17 1.67 -7.21 12.75
N LEU A 18 0.80 -6.53 12.00
CA LEU A 18 0.03 -7.10 10.90
C LEU A 18 0.46 -6.45 9.58
N SER A 19 0.43 -7.22 8.49
CA SER A 19 0.57 -6.67 7.16
C SER A 19 -0.70 -5.91 6.75
N PRO A 20 -0.60 -4.93 5.84
CA PRO A 20 -1.75 -4.17 5.34
C PRO A 20 -2.83 -4.99 4.64
N LEU A 21 -2.70 -6.30 4.44
CA LEU A 21 -3.72 -7.15 3.81
C LEU A 21 -4.32 -8.15 4.80
N GLN A 22 -3.81 -8.21 6.03
CA GLN A 22 -4.36 -9.04 7.08
C GLN A 22 -5.62 -8.40 7.69
N GLU A 23 -6.50 -9.24 8.21
CA GLU A 23 -7.67 -8.78 8.96
C GLU A 23 -7.24 -8.05 10.23
N LEU A 24 -7.79 -6.86 10.41
CA LEU A 24 -7.57 -6.05 11.60
C LEU A 24 -8.57 -6.45 12.71
N PRO A 25 -8.25 -6.16 13.98
CA PRO A 25 -9.20 -6.37 15.08
C PRO A 25 -10.50 -5.60 14.85
N GLU A 26 -11.63 -6.23 15.15
CA GLU A 26 -12.94 -5.57 15.08
C GLU A 26 -13.22 -4.72 16.32
N ALA A 27 -14.20 -3.83 16.17
CA ALA A 27 -14.71 -2.96 17.24
C ALA A 27 -13.60 -2.13 17.91
N VAL A 28 -12.80 -1.43 17.11
CA VAL A 28 -11.80 -0.46 17.57
C VAL A 28 -12.46 0.88 17.89
N ASP A 29 -12.11 1.48 19.04
CA ASP A 29 -12.58 2.82 19.43
C ASP A 29 -11.86 3.95 18.68
N ILE A 30 -10.54 3.80 18.49
CA ILE A 30 -9.68 4.81 17.87
C ILE A 30 -8.74 4.13 16.88
N ALA A 31 -8.79 4.54 15.61
CA ALA A 31 -7.81 4.18 14.60
C ALA A 31 -6.92 5.40 14.29
N THR A 32 -5.61 5.21 14.22
CA THR A 32 -4.67 6.27 13.82
C THR A 32 -4.02 5.92 12.49
N ILE A 33 -4.11 6.82 11.52
CA ILE A 33 -3.50 6.66 10.21
C ILE A 33 -2.45 7.76 10.03
N GLN A 34 -1.21 7.39 9.75
CA GLN A 34 -0.30 8.35 9.12
C GLN A 34 -0.62 8.31 7.62
N ILE A 35 -1.14 9.41 7.06
CA ILE A 35 -1.58 9.42 5.66
C ILE A 35 -0.37 9.05 4.79
N PRO A 36 -0.48 7.98 3.99
CA PRO A 36 0.61 7.53 3.14
C PRO A 36 0.88 8.55 2.03
N LYS A 37 2.00 8.37 1.32
CA LYS A 37 2.37 9.27 0.23
C LYS A 37 1.41 9.20 -0.95
N THR A 38 0.75 8.07 -1.14
CA THR A 38 -0.11 7.78 -2.30
C THR A 38 -1.57 7.68 -1.85
N LEU A 39 -2.50 8.13 -2.70
CA LEU A 39 -3.92 8.23 -2.36
C LEU A 39 -4.64 6.88 -2.42
N ASP A 40 -4.21 5.98 -3.29
CA ASP A 40 -4.65 4.58 -3.38
C ASP A 40 -4.41 3.83 -2.06
N LEU A 41 -3.22 3.95 -1.48
CA LEU A 41 -2.88 3.35 -0.20
C LEU A 41 -3.64 4.01 0.95
N PHE A 42 -3.91 5.31 0.84
CA PHE A 42 -4.77 5.99 1.82
C PHE A 42 -6.21 5.45 1.78
N LYS A 43 -6.75 5.21 0.58
CA LYS A 43 -8.07 4.60 0.39
C LYS A 43 -8.13 3.19 0.98
N LEU A 44 -7.09 2.36 0.76
CA LEU A 44 -6.96 1.04 1.40
C LEU A 44 -7.06 1.14 2.93
N TYR A 45 -6.27 2.03 3.54
CA TYR A 45 -6.28 2.21 4.99
C TYR A 45 -7.62 2.71 5.53
N LEU A 46 -8.31 3.59 4.81
CA LEU A 46 -9.63 4.08 5.23
C LEU A 46 -10.70 2.98 5.18
N GLN A 47 -10.69 2.12 4.16
CA GLN A 47 -11.61 0.98 4.10
C GLN A 47 -11.37 0.01 5.26
N GLN A 48 -10.10 -0.30 5.55
CA GLN A 48 -9.74 -1.17 6.67
C GLN A 48 -10.11 -0.56 8.02
N ALA A 49 -9.84 0.73 8.21
CA ALA A 49 -10.23 1.44 9.41
C ALA A 49 -11.76 1.44 9.56
N SER A 50 -12.51 1.79 8.52
CA SER A 50 -13.98 1.80 8.54
C SER A 50 -14.57 0.43 8.91
N LYS A 51 -14.03 -0.66 8.36
CA LYS A 51 -14.43 -2.04 8.70
C LYS A 51 -14.21 -2.37 10.18
N SER A 52 -13.07 -1.96 10.71
CA SER A 52 -12.62 -2.33 12.06
C SER A 52 -13.23 -1.45 13.16
N LEU A 53 -13.69 -0.25 12.81
CA LEU A 53 -14.13 0.76 13.76
C LEU A 53 -15.51 0.44 14.35
N LYS A 54 -15.74 0.79 15.62
CA LYS A 54 -17.11 0.86 16.18
C LYS A 54 -17.93 1.95 15.49
N GLU A 55 -19.25 1.90 15.64
CA GLU A 55 -20.16 2.93 15.10
C GLU A 55 -19.86 4.34 15.64
N ASP A 56 -19.46 4.44 16.91
CA ASP A 56 -19.10 5.68 17.60
C ASP A 56 -17.57 5.94 17.64
N GLY A 57 -16.78 5.11 16.96
CA GLY A 57 -15.34 5.25 16.93
C GLY A 57 -14.86 6.43 16.09
N VAL A 58 -13.57 6.74 16.22
CA VAL A 58 -12.92 7.86 15.52
C VAL A 58 -11.67 7.42 14.78
N VAL A 59 -11.45 7.97 13.58
CA VAL A 59 -10.18 7.83 12.85
C VAL A 59 -9.42 9.15 12.88
N LEU A 60 -8.16 9.11 13.27
CA LEU A 60 -7.25 10.26 13.30
C LEU A 60 -6.18 10.10 12.23
N CYS A 61 -6.25 10.92 11.17
CA CYS A 61 -5.33 10.86 10.04
C CYS A 61 -4.32 12.02 10.10
N SER A 62 -3.04 11.73 10.31
CA SER A 62 -1.98 12.75 10.42
C SER A 62 -1.17 12.90 9.13
N PHE A 63 -0.84 14.15 8.76
CA PHE A 63 -0.05 14.46 7.57
C PHE A 63 0.71 15.79 7.69
N MET A 64 1.79 15.94 6.90
CA MET A 64 2.46 17.25 6.77
C MET A 64 1.67 18.15 5.83
N THR A 65 1.53 19.44 6.17
CA THR A 65 0.75 20.42 5.38
C THR A 65 1.20 20.51 3.92
N LYS A 66 2.49 20.31 3.63
CA LYS A 66 3.03 20.33 2.26
C LYS A 66 2.56 19.18 1.37
N TYR A 67 2.01 18.12 1.95
CA TYR A 67 1.46 16.96 1.22
C TYR A 67 -0.06 17.01 1.13
N PHE A 68 -0.69 18.10 1.58
CA PHE A 68 -2.14 18.23 1.48
C PHE A 68 -2.60 18.18 0.02
N SER A 69 -3.63 17.38 -0.24
CA SER A 69 -4.44 17.45 -1.45
C SER A 69 -5.92 17.48 -1.07
N PRO A 70 -6.77 18.29 -1.76
CA PRO A 70 -8.22 18.22 -1.60
C PRO A 70 -8.79 16.81 -1.78
N GLN A 71 -8.15 15.98 -2.60
CA GLN A 71 -8.55 14.58 -2.82
C GLN A 71 -8.49 13.74 -1.53
N MET A 72 -7.63 14.09 -0.57
CA MET A 72 -7.61 13.42 0.74
C MET A 72 -8.94 13.60 1.48
N LEU A 73 -9.54 14.80 1.38
CA LEU A 73 -10.85 15.07 1.99
C LEU A 73 -11.94 14.31 1.26
N SER A 74 -11.96 14.36 -0.07
CA SER A 74 -12.94 13.64 -0.88
C SER A 74 -12.92 12.12 -0.63
N ILE A 75 -11.72 11.51 -0.56
CA ILE A 75 -11.58 10.09 -0.22
C ILE A 75 -12.02 9.83 1.22
N ALA A 76 -11.77 10.73 2.17
CA ALA A 76 -12.25 10.53 3.54
C ALA A 76 -13.78 10.61 3.64
N GLU A 77 -14.40 11.57 2.92
CA GLU A 77 -15.84 11.77 2.84
C GLU A 77 -16.56 10.57 2.19
N GLU A 78 -15.86 9.78 1.38
CA GLU A 78 -16.37 8.52 0.85
C GLU A 78 -16.62 7.43 1.91
N TYR A 79 -15.92 7.49 3.05
CA TYR A 79 -16.01 6.49 4.13
C TYR A 79 -16.64 7.03 5.42
N PHE A 80 -16.64 8.35 5.62
CA PHE A 80 -17.08 8.99 6.87
C PHE A 80 -18.03 10.16 6.60
N GLU A 81 -18.97 10.39 7.51
CA GLU A 81 -19.94 11.49 7.46
C GLU A 81 -19.30 12.82 7.88
N GLU A 82 -18.51 12.80 8.94
CA GLU A 82 -17.82 13.97 9.48
C GLU A 82 -16.33 13.88 9.14
N VAL A 83 -15.81 14.91 8.46
CA VAL A 83 -14.40 15.03 8.07
C VAL A 83 -13.88 16.42 8.50
N ASP A 84 -13.30 16.49 9.69
CA ASP A 84 -12.80 17.75 10.26
C ASP A 84 -11.29 17.87 10.12
N GLN A 85 -10.82 18.98 9.56
CA GLN A 85 -9.40 19.29 9.46
C GLN A 85 -8.94 20.25 10.57
N SER A 86 -7.87 19.88 11.27
CA SER A 86 -7.25 20.74 12.28
C SER A 86 -6.53 21.96 11.69
N LEU A 87 -6.33 22.98 12.52
CA LEU A 87 -5.34 24.02 12.24
C LEU A 87 -3.94 23.40 12.08
N ALA A 88 -3.10 24.05 11.28
CA ALA A 88 -1.71 23.63 11.11
C ALA A 88 -0.90 23.92 12.38
N ARG A 89 -0.16 22.91 12.86
CA ARG A 89 0.78 23.04 13.97
C ARG A 89 2.10 22.37 13.60
N LYS A 90 3.21 23.11 13.70
CA LYS A 90 4.57 22.64 13.33
C LYS A 90 4.62 21.96 11.94
N LYS A 91 3.95 22.56 10.94
CA LYS A 91 3.85 22.05 9.55
C LYS A 91 3.07 20.73 9.40
N SER A 92 2.29 20.33 10.41
CA SER A 92 1.44 19.14 10.39
C SER A 92 -0.03 19.48 10.68
N ARG A 93 -0.92 18.63 10.19
CA ARG A 93 -2.37 18.70 10.40
C ARG A 93 -2.92 17.30 10.70
N ILE A 94 -4.12 17.26 11.26
CA ILE A 94 -4.88 16.04 11.54
C ILE A 94 -6.25 16.17 10.86
N LEU A 95 -6.70 15.10 10.18
CA LEU A 95 -8.12 14.89 9.89
C LEU A 95 -8.73 14.04 10.99
N THR A 96 -9.88 14.46 11.51
CA THR A 96 -10.69 13.71 12.45
C THR A 96 -11.92 13.22 11.70
N LEU A 97 -12.06 11.88 11.60
CA LEU A 97 -13.13 11.25 10.83
C LEU A 97 -14.08 10.52 11.78
N LYS A 98 -15.38 10.76 11.65
CA LYS A 98 -16.45 10.14 12.47
C LYS A 98 -17.68 9.81 11.63
N GLY A 99 -18.56 9.00 12.20
CA GLY A 99 -19.77 8.53 11.52
C GLY A 99 -19.40 7.66 10.33
N LYS A 100 -18.88 6.45 10.59
CA LYS A 100 -18.50 5.55 9.50
C LYS A 100 -19.72 5.22 8.64
N LYS A 101 -19.55 5.28 7.33
CA LYS A 101 -20.61 4.97 6.37
C LYS A 101 -20.67 3.47 6.13
N LYS A 102 -21.88 2.92 6.03
CA LYS A 102 -22.06 1.56 5.54
C LYS A 102 -21.72 1.51 4.04
N ARG A 103 -20.66 0.78 3.69
CA ARG A 103 -20.21 0.59 2.31
C ARG A 103 -19.89 -0.89 2.07
N GLU A 104 -20.07 -1.32 0.84
CA GLU A 104 -19.54 -2.62 0.39
C GLU A 104 -18.01 -2.54 0.26
N GLU A 105 -17.35 -3.66 0.51
CA GLU A 105 -15.90 -3.74 0.35
C GLU A 105 -15.54 -3.69 -1.13
N GLU A 106 -14.68 -2.74 -1.51
CA GLU A 106 -14.12 -2.68 -2.85
C GLU A 106 -12.85 -3.55 -2.91
N SER A 107 -12.66 -4.23 -4.04
CA SER A 107 -11.38 -4.85 -4.35
C SER A 107 -10.33 -3.77 -4.58
N PHE A 108 -9.16 -3.94 -3.98
CA PHE A 108 -8.00 -3.06 -4.16
C PHE A 108 -6.99 -3.60 -5.17
N VAL A 109 -7.27 -4.73 -5.82
CA VAL A 109 -6.38 -5.27 -6.82
C VAL A 109 -6.55 -4.50 -8.12
N GLU A 110 -5.50 -3.77 -8.51
CA GLU A 110 -5.41 -3.12 -9.81
C GLU A 110 -4.88 -4.11 -10.85
N GLU A 111 -5.43 -4.07 -12.07
CA GLU A 111 -4.94 -4.83 -13.21
C GLU A 111 -4.23 -3.90 -14.20
N ILE A 112 -2.97 -4.22 -14.52
CA ILE A 112 -2.14 -3.47 -15.46
C ILE A 112 -1.86 -4.37 -16.66
N PRO A 113 -2.39 -4.05 -17.86
CA PRO A 113 -2.02 -4.77 -19.07
C PRO A 113 -0.54 -4.47 -19.38
N PHE A 114 0.24 -5.53 -19.59
CA PHE A 114 1.65 -5.43 -19.94
C PHE A 114 2.05 -6.49 -20.96
N SER A 115 2.74 -6.04 -22.01
CA SER A 115 3.29 -6.92 -23.04
C SER A 115 4.77 -7.13 -22.76
N PHE A 116 5.14 -8.37 -22.47
CA PHE A 116 6.52 -8.82 -22.49
C PHE A 116 7.00 -9.04 -23.95
N SER A 117 8.24 -9.51 -24.12
CA SER A 117 8.76 -9.92 -25.42
C SER A 117 7.96 -11.10 -26.02
N GLU A 118 7.99 -11.24 -27.35
CA GLU A 118 7.46 -12.40 -28.09
C GLU A 118 5.93 -12.61 -28.00
N GLY A 119 5.15 -11.53 -27.88
CA GLY A 119 3.69 -11.60 -27.93
C GLY A 119 3.05 -12.16 -26.67
N ASN A 120 3.80 -12.21 -25.56
CA ASN A 120 3.26 -12.55 -24.26
C ASN A 120 2.62 -11.30 -23.62
N GLU A 121 1.29 -11.27 -23.63
CA GLU A 121 0.48 -10.23 -23.00
C GLU A 121 -0.12 -10.76 -21.69
N GLU A 122 0.11 -10.06 -20.59
CA GLU A 122 -0.42 -10.41 -19.28
C GLU A 122 -1.13 -9.22 -18.63
N ASN A 123 -2.15 -9.50 -17.82
CA ASN A 123 -2.73 -8.52 -16.91
C ASN A 123 -2.10 -8.70 -15.53
N LEU A 124 -1.11 -7.86 -15.23
CA LEU A 124 -0.39 -7.88 -13.96
C LEU A 124 -1.30 -7.37 -12.85
N LYS A 125 -1.24 -8.00 -11.69
CA LYS A 125 -2.04 -7.64 -10.52
C LYS A 125 -1.17 -6.95 -9.49
N GLN A 126 -1.62 -5.83 -8.96
CA GLN A 126 -0.93 -5.14 -7.88
C GLN A 126 -1.88 -4.60 -6.82
N TYR A 127 -1.35 -4.43 -5.62
CA TYR A 127 -2.04 -3.77 -4.52
C TYR A 127 -1.64 -2.29 -4.44
N PRO A 128 -2.43 -1.44 -3.76
CA PRO A 128 -2.08 -0.05 -3.53
C PRO A 128 -0.77 0.08 -2.76
N GLY A 129 0.00 1.13 -3.06
CA GLY A 129 1.28 1.40 -2.41
C GLY A 129 2.48 0.65 -3.00
N VAL A 130 2.28 -0.16 -4.05
CA VAL A 130 3.38 -0.69 -4.86
C VAL A 130 3.98 0.43 -5.72
N PHE A 131 5.28 0.33 -6.02
CA PHE A 131 5.99 1.32 -6.83
C PHE A 131 5.42 1.41 -8.25
N SER A 132 5.31 2.64 -8.78
CA SER A 132 4.69 2.93 -10.09
C SER A 132 3.24 2.42 -10.18
N SER A 133 2.35 2.96 -9.35
CA SER A 133 0.92 2.62 -9.39
C SER A 133 0.31 2.95 -10.77
N GLY A 134 -0.57 2.09 -11.28
CA GLY A 134 -1.27 2.25 -12.56
C GLY A 134 -0.48 1.97 -13.84
N SER A 135 0.85 1.82 -13.81
CA SER A 135 1.64 1.46 -15.01
C SER A 135 3.01 0.89 -14.65
N ILE A 136 3.61 0.10 -15.54
CA ILE A 136 5.01 -0.34 -15.36
C ILE A 136 5.96 0.83 -15.61
N ASP A 137 6.89 1.07 -14.69
CA ASP A 137 7.87 2.15 -14.80
C ASP A 137 8.74 2.01 -16.06
N TYR A 138 9.06 3.13 -16.71
CA TYR A 138 9.82 3.11 -17.98
C TYR A 138 11.23 2.56 -17.84
N ALA A 139 11.92 2.78 -16.72
CA ALA A 139 13.23 2.20 -16.51
C ALA A 139 13.14 0.68 -16.29
N THR A 140 12.09 0.22 -15.62
CA THR A 140 11.77 -1.21 -15.52
C THR A 140 11.51 -1.83 -16.90
N GLN A 141 10.75 -1.16 -17.77
CA GLN A 141 10.53 -1.63 -19.15
C GLN A 141 11.85 -1.74 -19.92
N PHE A 142 12.67 -0.68 -19.88
CA PHE A 142 13.98 -0.67 -20.52
C PHE A 142 14.90 -1.77 -19.98
N LEU A 143 14.88 -2.03 -18.68
CA LEU A 143 15.64 -3.12 -18.06
C LEU A 143 15.15 -4.48 -18.57
N ILE A 144 13.84 -4.70 -18.66
CA ILE A 144 13.25 -5.95 -19.18
C ILE A 144 13.65 -6.19 -20.63
N GLU A 145 13.66 -5.15 -21.47
CA GLU A 145 14.09 -5.24 -22.88
C GLU A 145 15.54 -5.71 -23.04
N HIS A 146 16.39 -5.40 -22.06
CA HIS A 146 17.82 -5.74 -22.08
C HIS A 146 18.19 -6.86 -21.11
N LEU A 147 17.21 -7.41 -20.39
CA LEU A 147 17.42 -8.52 -19.47
C LEU A 147 17.83 -9.74 -20.29
N SER A 148 18.99 -10.31 -19.97
CA SER A 148 19.48 -11.53 -20.61
C SER A 148 19.96 -12.49 -19.54
N LEU A 149 19.34 -13.67 -19.49
CA LEU A 149 19.71 -14.75 -18.59
C LEU A 149 20.46 -15.83 -19.36
N SER A 150 21.64 -16.21 -18.86
CA SER A 150 22.48 -17.26 -19.40
C SER A 150 21.92 -18.66 -19.07
N GLY A 151 22.50 -19.71 -19.66
CA GLY A 151 22.14 -21.10 -19.37
C GLY A 151 22.42 -21.53 -17.92
N GLU A 152 23.36 -20.87 -17.25
CA GLU A 152 23.83 -21.22 -15.91
C GLU A 152 23.05 -20.51 -14.79
N ASP A 153 22.21 -19.52 -15.14
CA ASP A 153 21.41 -18.73 -14.20
C ASP A 153 20.17 -19.51 -13.74
N GLN A 154 20.40 -20.48 -12.85
CA GLN A 154 19.37 -21.38 -12.31
C GLN A 154 18.63 -20.80 -11.09
N LYS A 155 19.19 -19.75 -10.47
CA LYS A 155 18.60 -19.05 -9.32
C LYS A 155 18.69 -17.55 -9.54
N VAL A 156 17.55 -16.86 -9.49
CA VAL A 156 17.45 -15.42 -9.73
C VAL A 156 16.77 -14.77 -8.53
N LEU A 157 17.37 -13.68 -8.02
CA LEU A 157 16.78 -12.86 -6.96
C LEU A 157 16.37 -11.50 -7.54
N ASP A 158 15.07 -11.20 -7.48
CA ASP A 158 14.52 -9.88 -7.78
C ASP A 158 14.52 -9.04 -6.49
N LEU A 159 15.63 -8.36 -6.24
CA LEU A 159 15.81 -7.58 -5.02
C LEU A 159 14.95 -6.33 -5.04
N ALA A 160 14.09 -6.19 -4.02
CA ALA A 160 13.07 -5.12 -3.95
C ALA A 160 12.06 -5.21 -5.10
N SER A 161 11.61 -6.45 -5.35
CA SER A 161 10.74 -6.88 -6.46
C SER A 161 9.49 -6.04 -6.71
N GLY A 162 8.91 -5.37 -5.70
CA GLY A 162 7.75 -4.49 -5.89
C GLY A 162 6.54 -5.25 -6.41
N ASN A 163 6.12 -4.98 -7.66
CA ASN A 163 5.05 -5.73 -8.33
C ASN A 163 5.52 -7.06 -8.94
N GLY A 164 6.82 -7.36 -8.90
CA GLY A 164 7.42 -8.61 -9.39
C GLY A 164 7.50 -8.72 -10.91
N VAL A 165 7.33 -7.61 -11.66
CA VAL A 165 7.36 -7.64 -13.12
C VAL A 165 8.72 -8.07 -13.69
N ILE A 166 9.82 -7.75 -13.00
CA ILE A 166 11.17 -8.15 -13.41
C ILE A 166 11.36 -9.65 -13.19
N ALA A 167 11.00 -10.16 -12.01
CA ALA A 167 10.94 -11.59 -11.74
C ALA A 167 10.09 -12.34 -12.76
N ARG A 168 8.94 -11.80 -13.17
CA ARG A 168 8.08 -12.40 -14.19
C ARG A 168 8.78 -12.44 -15.56
N ALA A 169 9.44 -11.36 -15.97
CA ALA A 169 10.24 -11.33 -17.19
C ALA A 169 11.37 -12.37 -17.16
N ALA A 170 12.07 -12.49 -16.03
CA ALA A 170 13.11 -13.49 -15.82
C ALA A 170 12.56 -14.92 -15.96
N GLN A 171 11.40 -15.21 -15.35
CA GLN A 171 10.74 -16.50 -15.42
C GLN A 171 10.27 -16.85 -16.85
N ILE A 172 9.82 -15.88 -17.64
CA ILE A 172 9.46 -16.10 -19.05
C ILE A 172 10.69 -16.54 -19.86
N GLN A 173 11.85 -15.90 -19.66
CA GLN A 173 13.10 -16.28 -20.33
C GLN A 173 13.66 -17.63 -19.84
N LYS A 174 13.43 -17.96 -18.56
CA LYS A 174 13.93 -19.17 -17.90
C LYS A 174 12.83 -19.83 -17.05
N PRO A 175 11.95 -20.63 -17.66
CA PRO A 175 10.83 -21.25 -16.94
C PRO A 175 11.25 -22.17 -15.78
N GLU A 176 12.43 -22.78 -15.89
CA GLU A 176 12.98 -23.71 -14.90
C GLU A 176 13.85 -23.03 -13.81
N ALA A 177 14.08 -21.71 -13.91
CA ALA A 177 14.87 -21.01 -12.91
C ALA A 177 14.08 -20.86 -11.59
N GLU A 178 14.78 -21.04 -10.47
CA GLU A 178 14.26 -20.72 -9.13
C GLU A 178 14.27 -19.20 -8.95
N ILE A 179 13.08 -18.60 -8.78
CA ILE A 179 12.92 -17.15 -8.61
C ILE A 179 12.65 -16.82 -7.14
N HIS A 180 13.42 -15.88 -6.60
CA HIS A 180 13.27 -15.32 -5.26
C HIS A 180 12.88 -13.84 -5.36
N LEU A 181 11.99 -13.38 -4.46
CA LEU A 181 11.42 -12.02 -4.43
C LEU A 181 11.79 -11.27 -3.14
#